data_AF-A0A7C4IVT7-F1
#
_entry.id   AF-A0A7C4IVT7-F1
#
_cell.length_a   1.000
_cell.length_b   1.000
_cell.length_c   1.000
_cell.angle_alpha   90.00
_cell.angle_beta   90.00
_cell.angle_gamma   90.00
#
_symmetry.space_group_name_H-M   'P 1'
#
loop_
_entity.id
_entity.type
_entity.pdbx_description
1 polymer ?
#
loop_
_entity_poly.entity_id
_entity_poly.type
_entity_poly.pdbx_seq_one_letter_code
_entity_poly.pdbx_strand_id
1 'polypeptide(L)'
;MAAISNDKTACQQTCKKIDVPTEEEVAALNQLRSIKDRLRQLRKQISDVSAGLVAGATREDLALLENQVAELKEEWLVWEDKRQQAARERMMILGHESPGAG
;
A
#
# COMPACT_ATOMS: atom_id res chain seq x y z
N MET A 1 -21.75 -47.99 2.46
CA MET A 1 -21.43 -47.08 3.57
C MET A 1 -20.14 -47.56 4.20
N ALA A 2 -19.04 -46.83 4.00
CA ALA A 2 -17.78 -47.05 4.69
C ALA A 2 -17.24 -45.68 5.09
N ALA A 3 -16.88 -45.58 6.36
CA ALA A 3 -16.63 -44.34 7.10
C ALA A 3 -15.46 -43.54 6.50
N ILE A 4 -15.70 -42.27 6.23
CA ILE A 4 -14.65 -41.29 6.01
C ILE A 4 -14.10 -40.99 7.41
N SER A 5 -12.99 -41.62 7.77
CA SER A 5 -12.21 -41.27 8.94
C SER A 5 -11.77 -39.82 8.78
N ASN A 6 -12.46 -38.93 9.48
CA ASN A 6 -12.15 -37.52 9.56
C ASN A 6 -10.91 -37.37 10.44
N ASP A 7 -9.75 -37.74 9.87
CA ASP A 7 -8.44 -37.53 10.48
C ASP A 7 -8.16 -36.03 10.44
N LYS A 8 -8.73 -35.36 11.46
CA LYS A 8 -8.46 -33.98 11.78
C LYS A 8 -7.03 -33.95 12.30
N THR A 9 -6.07 -33.97 11.38
CA THR A 9 -4.67 -33.63 11.62
C THR A 9 -4.65 -32.19 12.10
N ALA A 10 -4.90 -32.01 13.39
CA ALA A 10 -4.59 -30.79 14.09
C ALA A 10 -3.10 -30.57 13.89
N CYS A 11 -2.76 -29.55 13.10
CA CYS A 11 -1.40 -29.12 12.87
C CYS A 11 -0.76 -28.84 14.25
N GLN A 12 0.01 -29.81 14.76
CA GLN A 12 0.78 -29.70 16.00
C GLN A 12 2.11 -28.96 15.79
N GLN A 13 2.33 -28.39 14.60
CA GLN A 13 3.34 -27.37 14.45
C GLN A 13 2.78 -26.08 15.03
N THR A 14 3.58 -25.40 15.84
CA THR A 14 3.33 -24.06 16.35
C THR A 14 3.05 -23.10 15.19
N CYS A 15 1.84 -23.09 14.65
CA CYS A 15 1.40 -22.06 13.71
C CYS A 15 1.44 -20.76 14.49
N LYS A 16 2.53 -20.00 14.32
CA LYS A 16 2.60 -18.63 14.83
C LYS A 16 1.36 -17.93 14.27
N LYS A 17 0.53 -17.40 15.15
CA LYS A 17 -0.59 -16.55 14.75
C LYS A 17 0.02 -15.30 14.15
N ILE A 18 -0.03 -15.20 12.84
CA ILE A 18 0.41 -14.03 12.09
C ILE A 18 -0.86 -13.32 11.66
N ASP A 19 -0.92 -12.02 11.92
CA ASP A 19 -2.03 -11.21 11.48
C ASP A 19 -2.02 -11.09 9.96
N VAL A 20 -3.22 -11.15 9.37
CA VAL A 20 -3.43 -11.04 7.93
C VAL A 20 -4.47 -9.95 7.67
N PRO A 21 -4.10 -8.78 7.11
CA PRO A 21 -2.75 -8.36 6.74
C PRO A 21 -1.82 -8.18 7.95
N THR A 22 -0.50 -8.26 7.73
CA THR A 22 0.50 -8.01 8.78
C THR A 22 0.50 -6.53 9.18
N GLU A 23 1.09 -6.23 10.33
CA GLU A 23 1.25 -4.83 10.79
C GLU A 23 1.98 -3.96 9.75
N GLU A 24 2.97 -4.53 9.05
CA GLU A 24 3.71 -3.84 7.99
C GLU A 24 2.85 -3.57 6.75
N GLU A 25 2.01 -4.53 6.35
CA GLU A 25 1.04 -4.32 5.27
C GLU A 25 0.03 -3.23 5.64
N VAL A 26 -0.46 -3.24 6.89
CA VAL A 26 -1.38 -2.21 7.40
C VAL A 26 -0.69 -0.84 7.39
N ALA A 27 0.56 -0.75 7.83
CA ALA A 27 1.34 0.49 7.81
C ALA A 27 1.50 1.02 6.38
N ALA A 28 1.89 0.17 5.42
CA ALA A 28 2.03 0.56 4.03
C ALA A 28 0.69 0.99 3.40
N LEU A 29 -0.40 0.28 3.69
CA LEU A 29 -1.75 0.65 3.23
C LEU A 29 -2.20 2.01 3.80
N ASN A 30 -1.91 2.30 5.06
CA ASN A 30 -2.24 3.58 5.68
C ASN A 30 -1.46 4.74 5.04
N GLN A 31 -0.18 4.52 4.70
CA GLN A 31 0.62 5.52 3.99
C GLN A 31 0.12 5.75 2.57
N LEU A 32 -0.21 4.69 1.83
CA LEU A 32 -0.82 4.80 0.51
C LEU A 32 -2.15 5.58 0.55
N ARG A 33 -2.99 5.37 1.58
CA ARG A 33 -4.21 6.16 1.78
C ARG A 33 -3.90 7.65 2.00
N SER A 34 -2.96 7.94 2.89
CA SER A 34 -2.52 9.32 3.16
C SER A 34 -2.00 10.02 1.89
N ILE A 35 -1.15 9.36 1.11
CA ILE A 35 -0.63 9.88 -0.16
C ILE A 35 -1.75 10.13 -1.15
N LYS A 36 -2.73 9.20 -1.25
CA LYS A 36 -3.89 9.36 -2.13
C LYS A 36 -4.70 10.61 -1.78
N ASP A 37 -4.94 10.83 -0.50
CA ASP A 37 -5.70 11.99 -0.03
C ASP A 37 -4.96 13.30 -0.30
N ARG A 38 -3.64 13.34 -0.06
CA ARG A 38 -2.79 14.48 -0.42
C ARG A 38 -2.78 14.75 -1.93
N LEU A 39 -2.65 13.71 -2.76
CA LEU A 39 -2.73 13.84 -4.22
C LEU A 39 -4.08 14.39 -4.68
N ARG A 40 -5.18 13.98 -4.04
CA ARG A 40 -6.51 14.51 -4.35
C ARG A 40 -6.62 15.99 -4.00
N GLN A 41 -6.08 16.40 -2.85
CA GLN A 41 -6.05 17.80 -2.43
C GLN A 41 -5.22 18.66 -3.38
N LEU A 42 -4.00 18.23 -3.71
CA LEU A 42 -3.11 18.95 -4.63
C LEU A 42 -3.72 19.07 -6.02
N ARG A 43 -4.31 17.99 -6.57
CA ARG A 43 -4.99 18.04 -7.87
C ARG A 43 -6.15 19.03 -7.88
N LYS A 44 -6.89 19.12 -6.77
CA LYS A 44 -7.94 20.13 -6.62
C LYS A 44 -7.35 21.53 -6.61
N GLN A 45 -6.29 21.77 -5.83
CA GLN A 45 -5.62 23.07 -5.78
C GLN A 45 -5.06 23.49 -7.15
N ILE A 46 -4.42 22.57 -7.87
CA ILE A 46 -3.96 22.78 -9.25
C ILE A 46 -5.12 23.17 -10.16
N SER A 47 -6.26 22.46 -10.05
CA SER A 47 -7.47 22.78 -10.82
C SER A 47 -8.00 24.17 -10.49
N ASP A 48 -8.04 24.55 -9.21
CA ASP A 48 -8.55 25.85 -8.77
C ASP A 48 -7.62 26.99 -9.24
N VAL A 49 -6.30 26.81 -9.13
CA VAL A 49 -5.29 27.77 -9.61
C VAL A 49 -5.35 27.93 -11.13
N SER A 50 -5.36 26.81 -11.87
CA SER A 50 -5.40 26.85 -13.34
C SER A 50 -6.72 27.43 -13.89
N ALA A 51 -7.82 27.30 -13.17
CA ALA A 51 -9.10 27.94 -13.49
C ALA A 51 -9.17 29.43 -13.09
N GLY A 52 -8.12 29.98 -12.48
CA GLY A 52 -8.08 31.37 -12.00
C GLY A 52 -9.00 31.62 -10.80
N LEU A 53 -9.42 30.58 -10.08
CA LEU A 53 -10.27 30.68 -8.89
C LEU A 53 -9.50 31.13 -7.65
N VAL A 54 -8.17 31.11 -7.71
CA VAL A 54 -7.27 31.54 -6.63
C VAL A 54 -6.66 32.89 -7.00
N ALA A 55 -7.14 33.95 -6.35
CA ALA A 55 -6.65 35.31 -6.58
C ALA A 55 -5.17 35.43 -6.19
N GLY A 56 -4.36 36.01 -7.08
CA GLY A 56 -2.92 36.23 -6.86
C GLY A 56 -2.05 34.98 -7.03
N ALA A 57 -2.62 33.83 -7.38
CA ALA A 57 -1.83 32.65 -7.70
C ALA A 57 -1.04 32.86 -8.99
N THR A 58 0.24 32.51 -8.94
CA THR A 58 1.19 32.67 -10.03
C THR A 58 1.44 31.35 -10.74
N ARG A 59 2.12 31.44 -11.89
CA ARG A 59 2.63 30.25 -12.58
C ARG A 59 3.65 29.47 -11.75
N GLU A 60 4.39 30.16 -10.89
CA GLU A 60 5.38 29.55 -9.99
C GLU A 60 4.69 28.72 -8.90
N ASP A 61 3.58 29.21 -8.35
CA ASP A 61 2.75 28.46 -7.40
C ASP A 61 2.20 27.18 -8.03
N LEU A 62 1.75 27.25 -9.29
CA LEU A 62 1.28 26.10 -10.04
C LEU A 62 2.40 25.06 -10.23
N ALA A 63 3.60 25.50 -10.62
CA ALA A 63 4.76 24.63 -10.80
C ALA A 63 5.18 23.95 -9.48
N LEU A 64 5.07 24.65 -8.35
CA LEU A 64 5.35 24.09 -7.03
C LEU A 64 4.36 22.98 -6.67
N LEU A 65 3.07 23.18 -6.92
CA LEU A 65 2.05 22.15 -6.71
C LEU A 65 2.26 20.92 -7.60
N GLU A 66 2.66 21.13 -8.87
CA GLU A 66 2.97 20.03 -9.80
C GLU A 66 4.20 19.23 -9.35
N ASN A 67 5.24 19.89 -8.85
CA ASN A 67 6.41 19.22 -8.27
C ASN A 67 6.03 18.39 -7.05
N GLN A 68 5.20 18.91 -6.14
CA GLN A 68 4.70 18.13 -4.99
C GLN A 68 3.90 16.89 -5.43
N VAL A 69 3.14 16.99 -6.53
CA VAL A 69 2.46 15.82 -7.12
C VAL A 69 3.46 14.80 -7.65
N ALA A 70 4.56 15.23 -8.26
CA ALA A 70 5.62 14.34 -8.73
C ALA A 70 6.29 13.60 -7.56
N GLU A 71 6.68 14.32 -6.51
CA GLU A 71 7.27 13.75 -5.29
C GLU A 71 6.33 12.71 -4.65
N LEU A 72 5.04 13.01 -4.53
CA LEU A 72 4.07 12.05 -3.99
C LEU A 72 3.88 10.80 -4.86
N LYS A 73 4.07 10.90 -6.18
CA LYS A 73 4.03 9.72 -7.06
C LYS A 73 5.26 8.84 -6.84
N GLU A 74 6.43 9.42 -6.61
CA GLU A 74 7.62 8.66 -6.25
C GLU A 74 7.45 7.99 -4.88
N GLU A 75 6.94 8.74 -3.90
CA GLU A 75 6.64 8.19 -2.57
C GLU A 75 5.61 7.05 -2.64
N TRP A 76 4.59 7.19 -3.50
CA TRP A 76 3.61 6.13 -3.75
C TRP A 76 4.27 4.83 -4.22
N LEU A 77 5.20 4.90 -5.17
CA LEU A 77 5.90 3.73 -5.70
C LEU A 77 6.69 3.00 -4.60
N VAL A 78 7.35 3.76 -3.72
CA VAL A 78 8.09 3.20 -2.57
C VAL A 78 7.16 2.45 -1.63
N TRP A 79 6.00 3.03 -1.29
CA TRP A 79 5.05 2.38 -0.37
C TRP A 79 4.32 1.20 -1.02
N GLU A 80 4.09 1.25 -2.32
CA GLU A 80 3.51 0.13 -3.07
C GLU A 80 4.49 -1.06 -3.10
N ASP A 81 5.78 -0.82 -3.33
CA ASP A 81 6.81 -1.85 -3.24
C ASP A 81 6.91 -2.44 -1.82
N LYS A 82 6.94 -1.59 -0.78
CA LYS A 82 6.92 -2.04 0.63
C LYS A 82 5.70 -2.90 0.96
N ARG A 83 4.51 -2.51 0.48
CA ARG A 83 3.28 -3.30 0.65
C ARG A 83 3.41 -4.69 0.00
N GLN A 84 3.97 -4.75 -1.20
CA GLN A 84 4.18 -6.00 -1.92
C GLN A 84 5.22 -6.89 -1.23
N GLN A 85 6.30 -6.30 -0.71
CA GLN A 85 7.31 -7.02 0.09
C GLN A 85 6.68 -7.63 1.34
N ALA A 86 5.95 -6.84 2.13
CA ALA A 86 5.28 -7.33 3.34
C ALA A 86 4.25 -8.44 3.03
N ALA A 87 3.53 -8.33 1.90
CA ALA A 87 2.62 -9.37 1.44
C ALA A 87 3.35 -10.65 1.04
N ARG A 88 4.49 -10.56 0.33
CA ARG A 88 5.34 -11.71 -0.02
C ARG A 88 5.92 -12.39 1.21
N GLU A 89 6.42 -11.61 2.17
CA GLU A 89 6.94 -12.14 3.43
C GLU A 89 5.88 -12.93 4.19
N ARG A 90 4.66 -12.39 4.28
CA ARG A 90 3.53 -13.14 4.84
C ARG A 90 3.31 -14.47 4.09
N MET A 91 3.34 -14.46 2.76
CA MET A 91 3.16 -15.68 1.97
C MET A 91 4.27 -16.71 2.22
N MET A 92 5.52 -16.27 2.37
CA MET A 92 6.63 -17.14 2.75
C MET A 92 6.44 -17.75 4.15
N ILE A 93 6.04 -16.94 5.14
CA ILE A 93 5.88 -17.44 6.52
C ILE A 93 4.69 -18.40 6.64
N LEU A 94 3.62 -18.16 5.86
CA LEU A 94 2.49 -19.08 5.77
C LEU A 94 2.80 -20.35 4.96
N GLY A 95 4.01 -20.47 4.39
CA GLY A 95 4.44 -21.61 3.58
C GLY A 95 3.82 -21.67 2.19
N HIS A 96 3.27 -20.56 1.70
CA HIS A 96 2.70 -20.46 0.36
C HIS A 96 3.72 -20.09 -0.72
N GLU A 97 4.92 -19.65 -0.33
CA GLU A 97 6.00 -19.27 -1.24
C GLU A 97 7.35 -19.77 -0.69
N SER A 98 8.17 -20.41 -1.54
CA SER A 98 9.50 -20.89 -1.16
C SER A 98 10.56 -19.80 -1.38
N PRO A 99 11.55 -19.64 -0.48
CA PRO A 99 12.66 -18.71 -0.67
C PRO A 99 13.59 -19.26 -1.77
N GLY A 100 13.28 -18.97 -3.03
CA GLY A 100 14.09 -19.44 -4.16
C GLY A 100 13.43 -19.43 -5.55
N ALA A 101 12.20 -18.97 -5.70
CA ALA A 101 11.62 -18.73 -7.02
C ALA A 101 12.03 -17.34 -7.55
N GLY A 102 13.29 -17.21 -7.92
CA GLY A 102 13.85 -16.08 -8.68
C GLY A 102 14.28 -16.51 -10.06
#